data_AF-A0A7V0MTR8-F1
#
_entry.id   AF-A0A7V0MTR8-F1
#
_cell.length_a   1.000
_cell.length_b   1.000
_cell.length_c   1.000
_cell.angle_alpha   90.00
_cell.angle_beta   90.00
_cell.angle_gamma   90.00
#
_symmetry.space_group_name_H-M   'P 1'
#
loop_
_entity.id
_entity.type
_entity.pdbx_description
1 polymer ?
#
loop_
_entity_poly.entity_id
_entity_poly.type
_entity_poly.pdbx_seq_one_letter_code
_entity_poly.pdbx_strand_id
1 'polypeptide(L)' 'MKVIAHRGAGALTVENSAAALRRAIALGVDGIE' A
#
# COMPACT_ATOMS: atom_id res chain seq x y z
N MET A 1 -1.88 17.18 0.75
CA MET A 1 -0.75 16.39 1.27
C MET A 1 -0.85 15.02 0.63
N LYS A 2 0.21 14.52 -0.02
CA LYS A 2 0.18 13.20 -0.68
C LYS A 2 0.63 12.10 0.29
N VAL A 3 0.00 10.94 0.26
CA VAL A 3 0.31 9.74 1.05
C VAL A 3 0.83 8.66 0.11
N ILE A 4 2.06 8.19 0.36
CA ILE A 4 2.68 7.10 -0.38
C ILE A 4 2.81 5.89 0.53
N ALA A 5 2.27 4.74 0.12
CA ALA A 5 2.37 3.50 0.86
C ALA A 5 3.73 2.84 0.60
N HIS A 6 4.63 2.86 1.60
CA HIS A 6 5.93 2.18 1.52
C HIS A 6 5.76 0.66 1.56
N ARG A 7 6.11 -0.02 0.46
CA ARG A 7 5.93 -1.47 0.23
C ARG A 7 4.47 -1.92 0.20
N GLY A 8 3.58 -1.04 -0.21
CA GLY A 8 2.12 -1.21 -0.10
C GLY A 8 1.64 -1.18 1.35
N ALA A 9 0.53 -1.87 1.66
CA ALA A 9 0.04 -2.00 3.04
C ALA A 9 0.77 -3.11 3.81
N GLY A 10 2.11 -3.06 3.87
CA GLY A 10 2.97 -4.08 4.47
C GLY A 10 2.77 -4.29 5.99
N ALA A 11 2.14 -3.34 6.67
CA ALA A 11 1.75 -3.51 8.08
C ALA A 11 0.49 -4.39 8.27
N LEU A 12 -0.31 -4.59 7.22
CA LEU A 12 -1.58 -5.33 7.26
C LEU A 12 -1.52 -6.67 6.51
N THR A 13 -0.52 -6.83 5.64
CA THR A 13 -0.31 -7.98 4.75
C THR A 13 1.18 -8.11 4.46
N VAL A 14 1.63 -9.21 3.85
CA VAL A 14 3.04 -9.36 3.46
C VAL A 14 3.47 -8.20 2.57
N GLU A 15 4.51 -7.46 2.97
CA GLU A 15 5.07 -6.35 2.20
C GLU A 15 5.47 -6.74 0.77
N ASN A 16 5.44 -5.79 -0.16
CA ASN A 16 5.77 -6.01 -1.58
C ASN A 16 4.98 -7.14 -2.27
N SER A 17 3.82 -7.50 -1.72
CA SER A 17 2.93 -8.50 -2.31
C SER A 17 1.77 -7.86 -3.05
N ALA A 18 1.13 -8.63 -3.94
CA ALA A 18 -0.10 -8.21 -4.59
C ALA A 18 -1.25 -7.95 -3.58
N ALA A 19 -1.21 -8.56 -2.39
CA ALA A 19 -2.16 -8.28 -1.32
C ALA A 19 -1.92 -6.89 -0.71
N ALA A 20 -0.66 -6.52 -0.46
CA ALA A 20 -0.28 -5.20 0.04
C ALA A 20 -0.61 -4.09 -0.95
N LEU A 21 -0.38 -4.31 -2.24
CA LEU A 21 -0.78 -3.41 -3.31
C LEU A 21 -2.29 -3.17 -3.30
N ARG A 22 -3.10 -4.25 -3.36
CA ARG A 22 -4.56 -4.17 -3.37
C ARG A 22 -5.10 -3.47 -2.12
N ARG A 23 -4.52 -3.77 -0.96
CA ARG A 23 -4.93 -3.13 0.30
C ARG A 23 -4.58 -1.65 0.34
N ALA A 24 -3.41 -1.24 -0.16
CA ALA A 24 -3.03 0.16 -0.27
C ALA A 24 -3.97 0.94 -1.21
N ILE A 25 -4.33 0.37 -2.37
CA ILE A 25 -5.31 0.95 -3.30
C ILE A 25 -6.66 1.16 -2.58
N ALA A 26 -7.15 0.14 -1.86
CA ALA A 26 -8.41 0.21 -1.14
C ALA A 26 -8.42 1.27 -0.01
N LEU A 27 -7.25 1.64 0.51
CA LEU A 27 -7.09 2.68 1.51
C LEU A 27 -7.01 4.10 0.91
N GLY A 28 -6.97 4.22 -0.43
CA GLY A 28 -6.99 5.51 -1.11
C GLY A 28 -5.68 6.30 -1.03
N VAL A 29 -4.54 5.61 -0.99
CA VAL A 29 -3.22 6.27 -1.05
C VAL A 29 -2.98 6.90 -2.43
N ASP A 30 -2.19 7.97 -2.48
CA ASP A 30 -1.88 8.69 -3.73
C ASP A 30 -0.82 7.96 -4.58
N GLY A 31 -0.06 7.06 -3.96
CA GLY A 31 0.97 6.27 -4.62
C GLY A 31 1.48 5.14 -3.74
N ILE A 32 2.25 4.25 -4.36
CA ILE A 32 2.77 3.03 -3.75
C ILE A 32 4.23 2.90 -4.19
N GLU A 33 5.13 2.65 -3.23
CA GLU A 33 6.54 2.29 -3.45
C GLU A 33 6.74 0.80 -3.22
#